data_AF-J3S619-F1
#
_entry.id   AF-J3S619-F1
#
_cell.length_a   1.000
_cell.length_b   1.000
_cell.length_c   1.000
_cell.angle_alpha   90.00
_cell.angle_beta   90.00
_cell.angle_gamma   90.00
#
_symmetry.space_group_name_H-M   'P 1'
#
loop_
_entity.id
_entity.type
_entity.pdbx_description
1 polymer ?
#
loop_
_entity_poly.entity_id
_entity_poly.type
_entity_poly.pdbx_seq_one_letter_code
_entity_poly.pdbx_strand_id
1 'polypeptide(L)'
;MKDITDILLPPWEERINEPLHTKRARLLYESRKRGMLENGIILSLFAKEYLNTMSEKQLSLYDKLINQPSNDWDIYYWATETKQTPPEFDSEVMTLLKDFTKNHNMEQRVGQPDLEYLFENKH
;
A
#
# COMPACT_ATOMS: atom_id res chain seq x y z
N MET A 1 -9.23 10.43 34.24
CA MET A 1 -9.72 9.98 32.91
C MET A 1 -8.50 10.06 32.01
N LYS A 2 -7.98 8.95 31.48
CA LYS A 2 -6.83 9.02 30.55
C LYS A 2 -7.30 9.78 29.31
N ASP A 3 -6.47 10.70 28.83
CA ASP A 3 -6.78 11.44 27.62
C ASP A 3 -6.83 10.41 26.47
N ILE A 4 -7.72 10.61 25.49
CA ILE A 4 -7.83 9.69 24.33
C ILE A 4 -6.51 9.68 23.54
N THR A 5 -5.70 10.75 23.70
CA THR A 5 -4.33 10.87 23.19
C THR A 5 -3.29 9.96 23.88
N ASP A 6 -3.61 9.35 25.03
CA ASP A 6 -2.72 8.45 25.78
C ASP A 6 -2.84 6.96 25.37
N ILE A 7 -3.69 6.63 24.38
CA ILE A 7 -3.84 5.25 23.90
C ILE A 7 -2.74 4.94 22.90
N LEU A 8 -1.64 4.38 23.40
CA LEU A 8 -0.54 3.91 22.58
C LEU A 8 -0.97 2.68 21.78
N LEU A 9 -0.96 2.79 20.45
CA LEU A 9 -1.08 1.66 19.54
C LEU A 9 0.22 0.83 19.60
N PRO A 10 0.16 -0.49 19.32
CA PRO A 10 1.37 -1.28 19.20
C PRO A 10 2.27 -0.65 18.12
N PRO A 11 3.58 -0.50 18.39
CA PRO A 11 4.50 0.02 17.39
C PRO A 11 4.50 -0.91 16.17
N TRP A 12 4.57 -0.34 14.98
CA TRP A 12 4.78 -1.11 13.77
C TRP A 12 6.18 -1.74 13.82
N GLU A 13 6.27 -3.03 13.52
CA GLU A 13 7.52 -3.79 13.49
C GLU A 13 7.77 -4.31 12.09
N GLU A 14 8.96 -4.07 11.57
CA GLU A 14 9.37 -4.58 10.25
C GLU A 14 9.60 -6.09 10.32
N ARG A 15 9.03 -6.82 9.35
CA ARG A 15 9.26 -8.25 9.18
C ARG A 15 10.52 -8.48 8.32
N ILE A 16 11.60 -8.92 8.97
CA ILE A 16 12.93 -9.08 8.34
C ILE A 16 13.28 -10.52 7.91
N ASN A 17 12.53 -11.53 8.35
CA ASN A 17 12.88 -12.95 8.14
C ASN A 17 11.84 -13.74 7.32
N GLU A 18 11.17 -13.08 6.37
CA GLU A 18 10.22 -13.75 5.46
C GLU A 18 10.78 -13.82 4.02
N PRO A 19 10.60 -14.93 3.29
CA PRO A 19 10.98 -15.00 1.89
C PRO A 19 10.26 -13.94 1.04
N LEU A 20 10.91 -13.42 -0.01
CA LEU A 20 10.33 -12.35 -0.86
C LEU A 20 8.95 -12.71 -1.45
N HIS A 21 8.75 -13.96 -1.87
CA HIS A 21 7.46 -14.39 -2.39
C HIS A 21 6.37 -14.37 -1.30
N THR A 22 6.71 -14.69 -0.06
CA THR A 22 5.83 -14.62 1.10
C THR A 22 5.49 -13.17 1.43
N LYS A 23 6.49 -12.27 1.43
CA LYS A 23 6.31 -10.83 1.62
C LYS A 23 5.35 -10.25 0.58
N ARG A 24 5.55 -10.56 -0.71
CA ARG A 24 4.66 -10.11 -1.79
C ARG A 24 3.23 -10.62 -1.62
N ALA A 25 3.05 -11.89 -1.27
CA ALA A 25 1.73 -12.47 -1.05
C ALA A 25 1.01 -11.81 0.14
N ARG A 26 1.73 -11.56 1.23
CA ARG A 26 1.21 -10.84 2.40
C ARG A 26 0.82 -9.40 2.05
N LEU A 27 1.71 -8.65 1.39
CA LEU A 27 1.45 -7.28 1.01
C LEU A 27 0.27 -7.18 0.04
N LEU A 28 0.15 -8.11 -0.91
CA LEU A 28 -1.03 -8.17 -1.78
C LEU A 28 -2.33 -8.35 -0.98
N TYR A 29 -2.32 -9.22 0.03
CA TYR A 29 -3.48 -9.41 0.89
C TYR A 29 -3.81 -8.12 1.67
N GLU A 30 -2.81 -7.50 2.31
CA GLU A 30 -2.95 -6.28 3.10
C GLU A 30 -3.39 -5.07 2.26
N SER A 31 -2.96 -4.98 0.99
CA SER A 31 -3.42 -3.97 0.03
C SER A 31 -4.89 -4.13 -0.34
N ARG A 32 -5.40 -5.37 -0.37
CA ARG A 32 -6.79 -5.68 -0.77
C ARG A 32 -7.78 -5.60 0.40
N LYS A 33 -7.32 -5.79 1.63
CA LYS A 33 -8.16 -5.83 2.85
C LYS A 33 -8.05 -4.52 3.63
N ARG A 34 -8.69 -3.47 3.09
CA ARG A 34 -8.71 -2.12 3.66
C ARG A 34 -10.05 -1.78 4.31
N GLY A 35 -10.05 -0.81 5.23
CA GLY A 35 -11.25 -0.34 5.91
C GLY A 35 -12.18 0.50 5.03
N MET A 36 -11.68 1.01 3.89
CA MET A 36 -12.43 1.81 2.92
C MET A 36 -12.28 1.27 1.50
N LEU A 37 -13.30 1.50 0.67
CA LEU A 37 -13.34 1.01 -0.71
C LEU A 37 -12.28 1.69 -1.59
N GLU A 38 -12.07 2.99 -1.41
CA GLU A 38 -11.17 3.83 -2.19
C GLU A 38 -9.72 3.30 -2.12
N ASN A 39 -9.19 3.13 -0.91
CA ASN A 39 -7.87 2.50 -0.73
C ASN A 39 -7.87 1.05 -1.19
N GLY A 40 -8.95 0.30 -0.96
CA GLY A 40 -9.06 -1.08 -1.42
C GLY A 40 -8.89 -1.19 -2.94
N ILE A 41 -9.49 -0.29 -3.71
CA ILE A 41 -9.35 -0.26 -5.17
C ILE A 41 -7.97 0.25 -5.58
N ILE A 42 -7.55 1.41 -5.07
CA ILE A 42 -6.27 2.04 -5.46
C ILE A 42 -5.09 1.11 -5.15
N LEU A 43 -5.02 0.58 -3.93
CA LEU A 43 -3.87 -0.22 -3.51
C LEU A 43 -3.89 -1.63 -4.10
N SER A 44 -5.06 -2.21 -4.38
CA SER A 44 -5.11 -3.52 -5.06
C SER A 44 -4.67 -3.45 -6.52
N LEU A 45 -5.00 -2.36 -7.23
CA LEU A 45 -4.52 -2.12 -8.59
C LEU A 45 -3.03 -1.75 -8.59
N PHE A 46 -2.60 -0.88 -7.67
CA PHE A 46 -1.17 -0.57 -7.50
C PHE A 46 -0.35 -1.83 -7.20
N ALA A 47 -0.86 -2.70 -6.32
CA ALA A 47 -0.22 -3.96 -5.99
C ALA A 47 -0.08 -4.89 -7.20
N LYS A 48 -1.11 -4.98 -8.03
CA LYS A 48 -1.10 -5.76 -9.28
C LYS A 48 0.03 -5.31 -10.21
N GLU A 49 0.18 -4.01 -10.41
CA GLU A 49 1.16 -3.45 -11.36
C GLU A 49 2.60 -3.50 -10.82
N TYR A 50 2.80 -3.23 -9.53
CA TYR A 50 4.15 -2.98 -9.00
C TYR A 50 4.74 -4.07 -8.09
N LEU A 51 3.94 -4.85 -7.34
CA LEU A 51 4.53 -5.77 -6.32
C LEU A 51 5.49 -6.80 -6.91
N ASN A 52 5.22 -7.30 -8.12
CA ASN A 52 6.05 -8.31 -8.77
C ASN A 52 7.41 -7.78 -9.22
N THR A 53 7.51 -6.49 -9.54
CA THR A 53 8.72 -5.84 -10.05
C THR A 53 9.50 -5.10 -8.97
N MET A 54 8.88 -4.82 -7.82
CA MET A 54 9.53 -4.17 -6.69
C MET A 54 10.70 -5.01 -6.13
N SER A 55 11.79 -4.30 -5.83
CA SER A 55 12.92 -4.81 -5.05
C SER A 55 12.54 -5.03 -3.58
N GLU A 56 13.35 -5.77 -2.84
CA GLU A 56 13.15 -5.99 -1.40
C GLU A 56 13.03 -4.68 -0.61
N LYS A 57 13.89 -3.70 -0.91
CA LYS A 57 13.86 -2.37 -0.30
C LYS A 57 12.53 -1.66 -0.57
N GLN A 58 12.04 -1.72 -1.81
CA GLN A 58 10.75 -1.12 -2.19
C GLN A 58 9.58 -1.83 -1.50
N LEU A 59 9.64 -3.16 -1.36
CA LEU A 59 8.63 -3.92 -0.61
C LEU A 59 8.61 -3.52 0.88
N SER A 60 9.77 -3.29 1.51
CA SER A 60 9.84 -2.77 2.88
C SER A 60 9.27 -1.34 3.00
N LEU A 61 9.58 -0.47 2.05
CA LEU A 61 9.00 0.89 2.01
C LEU A 61 7.48 0.85 1.82
N TYR A 62 6.99 -0.04 0.95
CA TYR A 62 5.56 -0.24 0.73
C TYR A 62 4.87 -0.79 1.97
N ASP A 63 5.43 -1.83 2.60
CA ASP A 63 4.93 -2.42 3.85
C ASP A 63 4.75 -1.36 4.94
N LYS A 64 5.80 -0.56 5.16
CA LYS A 64 5.76 0.56 6.10
C LYS A 64 4.66 1.56 5.73
N LEU A 65 4.56 1.96 4.46
CA LEU A 65 3.57 2.91 3.98
C LEU A 65 2.12 2.43 4.20
N ILE A 66 1.83 1.16 3.93
CA ILE A 66 0.47 0.65 3.97
C ILE A 66 0.01 0.15 5.34
N ASN A 67 0.94 -0.17 6.25
CA ASN A 67 0.62 -0.83 7.52
C ASN A 67 1.03 -0.03 8.77
N GLN A 68 1.92 0.96 8.67
CA GLN A 68 2.29 1.78 9.83
C GLN A 68 1.25 2.86 10.19
N PRO A 69 0.65 3.60 9.23
CA PRO A 69 -0.38 4.59 9.57
C PRO A 69 -1.61 3.91 10.19
N SER A 70 -2.12 4.47 11.28
CA SER A 70 -3.31 3.92 11.97
C SER A 70 -4.63 4.25 11.27
N ASN A 71 -4.64 5.27 10.40
CA ASN A 71 -5.82 5.75 9.71
C ASN A 71 -5.66 5.61 8.20
N ASP A 72 -6.50 4.76 7.60
CA ASP A 72 -6.52 4.52 6.15
C ASP A 72 -6.71 5.82 5.35
N TRP A 73 -7.45 6.81 5.87
CA TRP A 73 -7.68 8.08 5.16
C TRP A 73 -6.40 8.87 4.94
N ASP A 74 -5.42 8.76 5.84
CA ASP A 74 -4.18 9.50 5.69
C ASP A 74 -3.38 9.01 4.47
N ILE A 75 -3.37 7.70 4.23
CA ILE A 75 -2.77 7.11 3.01
C ILE A 75 -3.45 7.67 1.75
N TYR A 76 -4.79 7.72 1.75
CA TYR A 76 -5.55 8.28 0.64
C TYR A 76 -5.18 9.74 0.39
N TYR A 77 -5.19 10.58 1.42
CA TYR A 77 -4.87 12.01 1.31
C TYR A 77 -3.44 12.28 0.85
N TRP A 78 -2.48 11.45 1.25
CA TRP A 78 -1.10 11.57 0.77
C TRP A 78 -0.99 11.17 -0.69
N ALA A 79 -1.65 10.08 -1.07
CA ALA A 79 -1.64 9.56 -2.44
C ALA A 79 -2.36 10.49 -3.42
N THR A 80 -3.41 11.20 -3.00
CA THR A 80 -4.11 12.23 -3.81
C THR A 80 -3.54 13.64 -3.64
N GLU A 81 -2.42 13.77 -2.92
CA GLU A 81 -1.75 15.06 -2.64
C GLU A 81 -2.66 16.11 -1.97
N THR A 82 -3.75 15.67 -1.33
CA THR A 82 -4.69 16.54 -0.59
C THR A 82 -4.10 16.98 0.76
N LYS A 83 -3.19 16.17 1.33
CA LYS A 83 -2.36 16.53 2.48
C LYS A 83 -0.90 16.24 2.17
N GLN A 84 0.00 16.99 2.82
CA GLN A 84 1.43 16.73 2.73
C GLN A 84 1.76 15.34 3.30
N THR A 85 2.59 14.59 2.59
CA THR A 85 3.14 13.32 3.08
C THR A 85 4.15 13.59 4.19
N PRO A 86 4.03 12.92 5.35
CA PRO A 86 5.05 12.99 6.40
C PRO A 86 6.42 12.49 5.90
N PRO A 87 7.54 13.07 6.37
CA PRO A 87 8.88 12.70 5.89
C PRO A 87 9.21 11.21 6.02
N GLU A 88 8.65 10.52 7.01
CA GLU A 88 8.86 9.09 7.21
C GLU A 88 8.21 8.19 6.15
N PHE A 89 7.26 8.74 5.38
CA PHE A 89 6.55 8.08 4.28
C PHE A 89 6.89 8.68 2.91
N ASP A 90 7.60 9.81 2.87
CA ASP A 90 8.03 10.46 1.62
C ASP A 90 9.21 9.69 1.00
N SER A 91 8.85 8.68 0.21
CA SER A 91 9.77 7.70 -0.37
C SER A 91 9.49 7.49 -1.86
N GLU A 92 10.39 6.79 -2.55
CA GLU A 92 10.20 6.42 -3.97
C GLU A 92 8.85 5.70 -4.21
N VAL A 93 8.39 4.89 -3.25
CA VAL A 93 7.11 4.17 -3.34
C VAL A 93 5.93 5.12 -3.20
N MET A 94 6.01 6.13 -2.34
CA MET A 94 4.99 7.17 -2.26
C MET A 94 4.95 8.01 -3.54
N THR A 95 6.10 8.34 -4.12
CA THR A 95 6.16 9.02 -5.42
C THR A 95 5.47 8.20 -6.51
N LEU A 96 5.74 6.88 -6.58
CA LEU A 96 5.07 5.96 -7.50
C LEU A 96 3.55 5.89 -7.24
N LEU A 97 3.12 5.85 -5.97
CA LEU A 97 1.71 5.80 -5.62
C LEU A 97 0.97 7.09 -6.03
N LYS A 98 1.57 8.26 -5.80
CA LYS A 98 1.03 9.56 -6.23
C LYS A 98 0.94 9.70 -7.75
N ASP A 99 1.91 9.17 -8.47
CA ASP A 99 1.83 9.17 -9.94
C ASP A 99 0.74 8.20 -10.42
N PHE A 100 0.67 7.01 -9.80
CA PHE A 100 -0.36 6.03 -10.10
C PHE A 100 -1.78 6.56 -9.87
N THR A 101 -2.04 7.31 -8.79
CA THR A 101 -3.37 7.89 -8.50
C THR A 101 -3.82 8.93 -9.53
N LYS A 102 -2.90 9.62 -10.22
CA LYS A 102 -3.23 10.59 -11.28
C LYS A 102 -3.90 9.94 -12.49
N ASN A 103 -3.73 8.63 -12.67
CA ASN A 103 -4.41 7.84 -13.70
C ASN A 103 -4.27 8.46 -15.11
N HIS A 104 -3.04 8.80 -15.51
CA HIS A 104 -2.75 9.48 -16.79
C HIS A 104 -3.34 8.75 -18.01
N ASN A 105 -3.46 7.43 -17.93
CA ASN A 105 -4.01 6.58 -18.99
C ASN A 105 -5.55 6.46 -18.97
N MET A 106 -6.23 7.13 -18.02
CA MET A 106 -7.69 7.06 -17.84
C MET A 106 -8.22 5.62 -17.72
N GLU A 107 -7.47 4.75 -17.02
CA GLU A 107 -7.85 3.36 -16.80
C GLU A 107 -9.14 3.28 -15.97
N GLN A 108 -9.94 2.24 -16.22
CA GLN A 108 -11.12 1.97 -15.41
C GLN A 108 -10.72 1.45 -14.03
N ARG A 109 -11.14 2.15 -12.97
CA ARG A 109 -10.86 1.81 -11.57
C ARG A 109 -12.15 1.64 -10.77
N VAL A 110 -13.00 0.74 -11.26
CA VAL A 110 -14.35 0.50 -10.70
C VAL A 110 -14.36 -0.55 -9.58
N GLY A 111 -13.29 -1.34 -9.46
CA GLY A 111 -13.21 -2.44 -8.50
C GLY A 111 -11.79 -2.98 -8.36
N GLN A 112 -11.62 -3.91 -7.43
CA GLN A 112 -10.37 -4.65 -7.28
C GLN A 112 -10.16 -5.57 -8.49
N PRO A 113 -8.92 -5.78 -8.95
CA PRO A 113 -8.66 -6.71 -10.03
C PRO A 113 -8.88 -8.15 -9.56
N ASP A 114 -9.25 -9.04 -10.48
CA ASP A 114 -9.22 -10.49 -10.25
C ASP A 114 -7.79 -10.97 -10.01
N LEU A 115 -7.63 -12.17 -9.45
CA LEU A 115 -6.33 -12.72 -9.07
C LEU A 115 -5.67 -13.54 -10.19
N GLU A 116 -6.29 -13.65 -11.37
CA GLU A 116 -5.82 -14.50 -12.48
C GLU A 116 -4.41 -14.12 -12.96
N TYR A 117 -4.07 -12.83 -12.95
CA TYR A 117 -2.75 -12.29 -13.33
C TYR A 117 -1.58 -12.86 -12.53
N LEU A 118 -1.83 -13.44 -11.34
CA LEU A 118 -0.79 -14.10 -10.53
C LEU A 118 -0.35 -15.45 -11.11
N PHE A 119 -1.12 -16.00 -12.05
CA PHE A 119 -0.89 -17.33 -12.61
C PHE A 119 -0.46 -17.29 -14.10
N GLU A 120 -0.71 -16.18 -14.80
CA GLU A 120 -0.47 -16.04 -16.24
C GLU A 120 1.02 -16.19 -16.66
N ASN A 121 1.97 -15.91 -15.76
CA ASN A 121 3.41 -15.96 -16.04
C ASN A 121 4.10 -17.28 -15.59
N LYS A 122 3.36 -18.38 -15.39
CA LYS A 122 3.91 -19.67 -14.94
C LYS A 122 4.24 -20.68 -16.05
N HIS A 123 4.39 -20.23 -17.30
CA HIS A 123 4.76 -21.08 -18.44
C HIS A 123 6.23 -20.96 -18.81
#